data_AF-A0A9W8HPE3-F1
#
_entry.id   AF-A0A9W8HPE3-F1
#
_cell.length_a   1.000
_cell.length_b   1.000
_cell.length_c   1.000
_cell.angle_alpha   90.00
_cell.angle_beta   90.00
_cell.angle_gamma   90.00
#
_symmetry.space_group_name_H-M   'P 1'
#
loop_
_entity.id
_entity.type
_entity.pdbx_description
1 polymer ?
#
loop_
_entity_poly.entity_id
_entity_poly.type
_entity_poly.pdbx_seq_one_letter_code
_entity_poly.pdbx_strand_id
1 'polypeptide(L)'
;MRDPISEALNGTLVNKYAENLEQLVSKSTIALHQSQQFDKLKHVFIDFGSAQNCQLPSMSPEKIETLRLFNGLGNSYWSAFVSPNDDCDKIVFSNLKVVNIAYSPRAAMMMTNDDILHGGKGKGPTKLHFPALEHLYVSSMTQNCPLLESAVLPPSVNSISIYGTAAVLRSIEHLKLPVAKHLLVSLGFGSNSDTSIYTVIDNLFAKTDACEK
;
A
#
# COMPACT_ATOMS: atom_id res chain seq x y z
N MET A 1 -17.62 -5.32 -18.96
CA MET A 1 -18.11 -6.61 -18.45
C MET A 1 -16.88 -7.46 -18.19
N ARG A 2 -16.70 -8.03 -17.00
CA ARG A 2 -15.52 -8.87 -16.68
C ARG A 2 -15.73 -10.26 -17.30
N ASP A 3 -14.68 -10.83 -17.89
CA ASP A 3 -14.72 -12.21 -18.38
C ASP A 3 -14.14 -13.15 -17.31
N PRO A 4 -14.98 -13.88 -16.57
CA PRO A 4 -14.54 -14.77 -15.49
C PRO A 4 -13.63 -15.90 -15.99
N ILE A 5 -13.73 -16.27 -17.28
CA ILE A 5 -12.87 -17.31 -17.88
C ILE A 5 -11.45 -16.78 -18.00
N SER A 6 -11.28 -15.56 -18.52
CA SER A 6 -9.98 -14.90 -18.61
C SER A 6 -9.34 -14.68 -17.23
N GLU A 7 -10.12 -14.29 -16.21
CA GLU A 7 -9.62 -14.11 -14.83
C GLU A 7 -9.11 -15.44 -14.23
N ALA A 8 -9.85 -16.54 -14.41
CA ALA A 8 -9.48 -17.86 -13.93
C ALA A 8 -8.27 -18.45 -14.68
N LEU A 9 -8.19 -18.23 -15.99
CA LEU A 9 -7.06 -18.69 -16.81
C LEU A 9 -5.76 -17.98 -16.39
N ASN A 10 -5.81 -16.66 -16.22
CA ASN A 10 -4.67 -15.87 -15.76
C ASN A 10 -4.21 -16.32 -14.37
N GLY A 11 -5.16 -16.57 -13.46
CA GLY A 11 -4.88 -17.14 -12.14
C GLY A 11 -4.17 -18.49 -12.20
N THR A 12 -4.70 -19.41 -13.00
CA THR A 12 -4.13 -20.75 -13.20
C THR A 12 -2.69 -20.68 -13.72
N LEU A 13 -2.44 -19.81 -14.71
CA LEU A 13 -1.11 -19.62 -15.27
C LEU A 13 -0.14 -19.07 -14.23
N VAL A 14 -0.53 -18.03 -13.48
CA VAL A 14 0.32 -17.43 -12.45
C VAL A 14 0.69 -18.45 -11.37
N ASN A 15 -0.28 -19.25 -10.89
CA ASN A 15 -0.03 -20.28 -9.88
C ASN A 15 0.90 -21.39 -10.39
N LYS A 16 0.78 -21.79 -11.67
CA LYS A 16 1.67 -22.80 -12.28
C LYS A 16 3.15 -22.41 -12.23
N TYR A 17 3.45 -21.11 -12.21
CA TYR A 17 4.81 -20.59 -12.16
C TYR A 17 5.24 -20.07 -10.79
N ALA A 18 4.45 -20.28 -9.72
CA ALA A 18 4.69 -19.65 -8.42
C ALA A 18 6.10 -19.85 -7.85
N GLU A 19 6.70 -21.04 -8.05
CA GLU A 19 8.06 -21.36 -7.58
C GLU A 19 9.19 -20.62 -8.31
N ASN A 20 8.92 -20.10 -9.51
CA ASN A 20 9.93 -19.53 -10.41
C ASN A 20 9.63 -18.09 -10.86
N LEU A 21 8.44 -17.57 -10.55
CA LEU A 21 8.00 -16.26 -10.98
C LEU A 21 8.72 -15.17 -10.17
N GLU A 22 9.63 -14.43 -10.81
CA GLU A 22 10.32 -13.28 -10.18
C GLU A 22 9.56 -11.96 -10.33
N GLN A 23 8.70 -11.87 -11.34
CA GLN A 23 7.95 -10.66 -11.64
C GLN A 23 6.51 -10.99 -12.03
N LEU A 24 5.56 -10.32 -11.37
CA LEU A 24 4.12 -10.40 -11.67
C LEU A 24 3.63 -9.02 -12.11
N VAL A 25 3.15 -8.94 -13.35
CA VAL A 25 2.59 -7.72 -13.94
C VAL A 25 1.19 -8.06 -14.42
N SER A 26 0.18 -7.44 -13.83
CA SER A 26 -1.21 -7.59 -14.23
C SER A 26 -1.92 -6.25 -14.30
N LYS A 27 -2.52 -5.99 -15.46
CA LYS A 27 -3.46 -4.87 -15.66
C LYS A 27 -4.92 -5.32 -15.55
N SER A 28 -5.13 -6.56 -15.13
CA SER A 28 -6.43 -7.18 -15.04
C SER A 28 -6.55 -7.92 -13.71
N THR A 29 -7.78 -8.14 -13.29
CA THR A 29 -8.09 -8.99 -12.14
C THR A 29 -7.45 -10.37 -12.32
N ILE A 30 -6.77 -10.86 -11.28
CA ILE A 30 -6.31 -12.25 -11.21
C ILE A 30 -7.01 -12.91 -10.03
N ALA A 31 -7.63 -14.06 -10.27
CA ALA A 31 -8.12 -14.92 -9.20
C ALA A 31 -6.97 -15.83 -8.74
N LEU A 32 -6.39 -15.54 -7.57
CA LEU A 32 -5.30 -16.35 -7.02
C LEU A 32 -5.85 -17.43 -6.08
N HIS A 33 -5.20 -18.59 -6.06
CA HIS A 33 -5.53 -19.66 -5.12
C HIS A 33 -4.68 -19.46 -3.86
N GLN A 34 -5.33 -19.33 -2.71
CA GLN A 34 -4.73 -18.88 -1.44
C GLN A 34 -3.60 -19.77 -0.88
N SER A 35 -3.36 -20.96 -1.44
CA SER A 35 -2.49 -21.96 -0.82
C SER A 35 -1.03 -21.96 -1.29
N GLN A 36 -0.68 -21.26 -2.38
CA GLN A 36 0.68 -21.33 -2.93
C GLN A 36 1.48 -20.05 -2.65
N GLN A 37 2.60 -20.21 -1.94
CA GLN A 37 3.54 -19.13 -1.64
C GLN A 37 4.47 -18.88 -2.84
N PHE A 38 4.73 -17.61 -3.14
CA PHE A 38 5.60 -17.18 -4.24
C PHE A 38 6.98 -16.77 -3.69
N ASP A 39 7.89 -17.74 -3.56
CA ASP A 39 9.17 -17.57 -2.85
C ASP A 39 10.23 -16.75 -3.60
N LYS A 40 10.09 -16.61 -4.93
CA LYS A 40 11.05 -15.90 -5.77
C LYS A 40 10.55 -14.54 -6.27
N LEU A 41 9.32 -14.17 -5.93
CA LEU A 41 8.71 -12.94 -6.44
C LEU A 41 9.39 -11.71 -5.83
N LYS A 42 9.87 -10.81 -6.69
CA LYS A 42 10.58 -9.57 -6.32
C LYS A 42 9.81 -8.33 -6.75
N HIS A 43 9.16 -8.38 -7.91
CA HIS A 43 8.49 -7.23 -8.50
C HIS A 43 7.01 -7.54 -8.73
N VAL A 44 6.15 -6.78 -8.07
CA VAL A 44 4.70 -6.97 -8.13
C VAL A 44 4.05 -5.69 -8.62
N PHE A 45 3.34 -5.81 -9.73
CA PHE A 45 2.49 -4.76 -10.27
C PHE A 45 1.11 -5.32 -10.58
N ILE A 46 0.10 -4.92 -9.81
CA ILE A 46 -1.27 -5.38 -9.99
C ILE A 46 -2.21 -4.18 -10.01
N ASP A 47 -3.00 -4.06 -11.06
CA ASP A 47 -4.21 -3.26 -11.08
C ASP A 47 -5.43 -4.15 -10.86
N PHE A 48 -6.12 -3.94 -9.74
CA PHE A 48 -7.28 -4.71 -9.32
C PHE A 48 -8.56 -4.31 -10.07
N GLY A 49 -8.57 -3.26 -10.89
CA GLY A 49 -9.74 -2.87 -11.67
C GLY A 49 -11.01 -2.64 -10.83
N SER A 50 -10.85 -2.21 -9.57
CA SER A 50 -11.92 -2.09 -8.57
C SER A 50 -12.67 -3.41 -8.29
N ALA A 51 -11.99 -4.55 -8.37
CA ALA A 51 -12.52 -5.83 -7.93
C ALA A 51 -12.52 -5.91 -6.40
N GLN A 52 -13.65 -6.36 -5.83
CA GLN A 52 -13.86 -6.38 -4.37
C GLN A 52 -13.25 -7.62 -3.70
N ASN A 53 -12.97 -8.69 -4.45
CA ASN A 53 -12.59 -10.00 -3.90
C ASN A 53 -11.20 -10.46 -4.35
N CYS A 54 -10.33 -9.51 -4.74
CA CYS A 54 -9.00 -9.86 -5.20
C CYS A 54 -8.00 -9.76 -4.07
N GLN A 55 -7.25 -10.84 -3.90
CA GLN A 55 -6.20 -10.93 -2.92
C GLN A 55 -4.86 -10.92 -3.66
N LEU A 56 -3.83 -10.46 -2.96
CA LEU A 56 -2.46 -10.64 -3.39
C LEU A 56 -2.03 -12.10 -3.19
N PRO A 57 -1.09 -12.61 -4.00
CA PRO A 57 -0.51 -13.93 -3.75
C PRO A 57 0.22 -13.91 -2.41
N SER A 58 0.27 -15.05 -1.71
CA SER A 58 1.12 -15.14 -0.52
C SER A 58 2.59 -14.99 -0.93
N MET A 59 3.32 -14.10 -0.26
CA MET A 59 4.67 -13.68 -0.64
C MET A 59 5.54 -13.49 0.59
N SER A 60 6.84 -13.72 0.42
CA SER A 60 7.83 -13.45 1.46
C SER A 60 8.25 -11.96 1.43
N PRO A 61 7.96 -11.17 2.48
CA PRO A 61 8.20 -9.72 2.48
C PRO A 61 9.67 -9.34 2.28
N GLU A 62 10.60 -10.18 2.73
CA GLU A 62 12.04 -9.99 2.57
C GLU A 62 12.54 -10.18 1.14
N LYS A 63 11.73 -10.73 0.23
CA LYS A 63 12.11 -10.92 -1.19
C LYS A 63 11.64 -9.78 -2.08
N ILE A 64 10.62 -9.03 -1.66
CA ILE A 64 10.02 -8.00 -2.50
C ILE A 64 10.93 -6.77 -2.58
N GLU A 65 11.19 -6.34 -3.80
CA GLU A 65 11.96 -5.13 -4.13
C GLU A 65 11.07 -4.00 -4.63
N THR A 66 9.95 -4.34 -5.27
CA THR A 66 9.01 -3.36 -5.82
C THR A 66 7.56 -3.83 -5.67
N LEU A 67 6.73 -2.98 -5.06
CA LEU A 67 5.30 -3.22 -4.88
C LEU A 67 4.50 -2.07 -5.46
N ARG A 68 3.66 -2.37 -6.46
CA ARG A 68 2.87 -1.38 -7.18
C ARG A 68 1.41 -1.87 -7.32
N LEU A 69 0.50 -1.29 -6.56
CA LEU A 69 -0.88 -1.78 -6.40
C LEU A 69 -1.88 -0.68 -6.74
N PHE A 70 -2.80 -0.94 -7.66
CA PHE A 70 -3.76 0.06 -8.13
C PHE A 70 -5.19 -0.45 -8.01
N ASN A 71 -6.10 0.46 -7.66
CA ASN A 71 -7.55 0.24 -7.63
C ASN A 71 -8.02 -0.92 -6.73
N GLY A 72 -7.27 -1.29 -5.70
CA GLY A 72 -7.74 -2.24 -4.68
C GLY A 72 -8.30 -1.55 -3.44
N LEU A 73 -8.89 -2.35 -2.55
CA LEU A 73 -9.59 -1.89 -1.33
C LEU A 73 -8.66 -1.63 -0.14
N GLY A 74 -7.37 -1.97 -0.24
CA GLY A 74 -6.35 -1.64 0.76
C GLY A 74 -6.28 -2.54 1.99
N ASN A 75 -7.42 -3.08 2.43
CA ASN A 75 -7.55 -3.84 3.67
C ASN A 75 -6.88 -5.22 3.69
N SER A 76 -6.56 -5.78 2.52
CA SER A 76 -6.00 -7.14 2.38
C SER A 76 -4.61 -7.18 1.76
N TYR A 77 -3.97 -6.02 1.51
CA TYR A 77 -2.65 -6.03 0.90
C TYR A 77 -1.61 -6.67 1.82
N TRP A 78 -1.69 -6.37 3.11
CA TRP A 78 -0.65 -6.78 4.06
C TRP A 78 -0.82 -8.22 4.52
N SER A 79 -2.04 -8.76 4.51
CA SER A 79 -2.29 -10.17 4.87
C SER A 79 -1.59 -11.16 3.94
N ALA A 80 -1.25 -10.75 2.72
CA ALA A 80 -0.47 -11.57 1.80
C ALA A 80 1.00 -11.77 2.20
N PHE A 81 1.47 -11.02 3.20
CA PHE A 81 2.84 -11.12 3.74
C PHE A 81 2.86 -11.67 5.16
N VAL A 82 1.71 -12.09 5.70
CA VAL A 82 1.59 -12.68 7.04
C VAL A 82 1.40 -14.17 6.88
N SER A 83 2.26 -14.96 7.52
CA SER A 83 2.03 -16.40 7.61
C SER A 83 0.87 -16.66 8.59
N PRO A 84 -0.10 -17.55 8.26
CA PRO A 84 -1.25 -17.85 9.14
C PRO A 84 -0.88 -18.35 10.54
N ASN A 85 0.38 -18.78 10.73
CA ASN A 85 0.89 -19.33 11.98
C ASN A 85 1.77 -18.34 12.75
N ASP A 86 1.96 -17.12 12.25
CA ASP A 86 2.84 -16.12 12.83
C ASP A 86 2.04 -15.05 13.58
N ASP A 87 2.23 -14.97 14.90
CA ASP A 87 1.76 -13.87 15.74
C ASP A 87 2.66 -12.63 15.53
N CYS A 88 2.70 -12.14 14.30
CA CYS A 88 3.67 -11.13 13.91
C CYS A 88 3.09 -9.71 14.08
N ASP A 89 3.50 -9.04 15.16
CA ASP A 89 3.16 -7.63 15.42
C ASP A 89 3.75 -6.66 14.36
N LYS A 90 4.68 -7.12 13.51
CA LYS A 90 5.31 -6.30 12.46
C LYS A 90 5.66 -7.09 11.21
N ILE A 91 5.58 -6.47 10.03
CA ILE A 91 6.16 -7.00 8.79
C ILE A 91 7.43 -6.23 8.47
N VAL A 92 8.51 -6.92 8.10
CA VAL A 92 9.78 -6.29 7.70
C VAL A 92 10.06 -6.56 6.23
N PHE A 93 10.08 -5.49 5.43
CA PHE A 93 10.42 -5.52 4.01
C PHE A 93 11.88 -5.13 3.80
N SER A 94 12.79 -6.08 4.02
CA SER A 94 14.24 -5.82 4.04
C SER A 94 14.79 -5.25 2.73
N ASN A 95 14.18 -5.59 1.58
CA ASN A 95 14.68 -5.23 0.24
C ASN A 95 13.76 -4.30 -0.54
N LEU A 96 12.61 -3.89 0.02
CA LEU A 96 11.60 -3.12 -0.71
C LEU A 96 12.04 -1.67 -0.91
N LYS A 97 12.35 -1.32 -2.15
CA LYS A 97 12.82 0.02 -2.54
C LYS A 97 11.69 0.94 -3.00
N VAL A 98 10.65 0.37 -3.59
CA VAL A 98 9.55 1.14 -4.19
C VAL A 98 8.20 0.62 -3.71
N VAL A 99 7.42 1.50 -3.11
CA VAL A 99 6.00 1.31 -2.82
C VAL A 99 5.20 2.33 -3.60
N ASN A 100 4.27 1.85 -4.44
CA ASN A 100 3.33 2.71 -5.16
C ASN A 100 1.91 2.14 -5.02
N ILE A 101 1.07 2.80 -4.23
CA ILE A 101 -0.30 2.36 -3.99
C ILE A 101 -1.28 3.44 -4.42
N ALA A 102 -2.23 3.07 -5.29
CA ALA A 102 -3.41 3.88 -5.58
C ALA A 102 -4.65 3.13 -5.10
N TYR A 103 -5.35 3.67 -4.11
CA TYR A 103 -6.57 3.07 -3.59
C TYR A 103 -7.74 3.27 -4.56
N SER A 104 -8.70 2.34 -4.57
CA SER A 104 -9.93 2.55 -5.34
C SER A 104 -10.75 3.68 -4.72
N PRO A 105 -11.25 4.66 -5.50
CA PRO A 105 -12.21 5.65 -5.00
C PRO A 105 -13.50 5.01 -4.46
N ARG A 106 -13.82 3.76 -4.85
CA ARG A 106 -14.96 3.01 -4.30
C ARG A 106 -14.66 2.40 -2.93
N ALA A 107 -13.39 2.18 -2.59
CA ALA A 107 -12.97 1.72 -1.26
C ALA A 107 -13.32 2.75 -0.19
N ALA A 108 -13.33 4.03 -0.56
CA ALA A 108 -13.62 5.20 0.28
C ALA A 108 -14.87 5.11 1.16
N MET A 109 -15.89 4.36 0.74
CA MET A 109 -17.16 4.23 1.47
C MET A 109 -17.21 2.99 2.38
N MET A 110 -16.22 2.10 2.29
CA MET A 110 -16.25 0.78 2.95
C MET A 110 -15.11 0.59 3.96
N MET A 111 -14.24 1.59 4.16
CA MET A 111 -13.09 1.48 5.07
C MET A 111 -13.47 1.98 6.47
N THR A 112 -13.66 1.06 7.41
CA THR A 112 -13.51 1.32 8.84
C THR A 112 -12.04 1.05 9.22
N ASN A 113 -11.49 1.78 10.20
CA ASN A 113 -10.09 1.63 10.62
C ASN A 113 -9.74 0.19 11.05
N ASP A 114 -10.71 -0.58 11.54
CA ASP A 114 -10.50 -1.91 12.10
C ASP A 114 -10.30 -3.01 11.05
N ASP A 115 -10.84 -2.87 9.83
CA ASP A 115 -10.77 -3.94 8.83
C ASP A 115 -9.45 -3.98 8.05
N ILE A 116 -8.63 -2.92 8.16
CA ILE A 116 -7.53 -2.66 7.24
C ILE A 116 -6.26 -3.47 7.55
N LEU A 117 -6.16 -3.98 8.78
CA LEU A 117 -5.01 -4.75 9.25
C LEU A 117 -5.39 -6.16 9.70
N HIS A 118 -6.66 -6.43 10.00
CA HIS A 118 -7.01 -7.55 10.90
C HIS A 118 -7.40 -8.86 10.26
N GLY A 119 -7.39 -9.01 8.92
CA GLY A 119 -7.48 -10.31 8.25
C GLY A 119 -8.61 -11.26 8.72
N GLY A 120 -9.62 -10.74 9.40
CA GLY A 120 -10.54 -11.55 10.22
C GLY A 120 -9.86 -12.20 11.45
N LYS A 121 -10.38 -11.87 12.64
CA LYS A 121 -10.01 -12.42 13.97
C LYS A 121 -8.59 -12.12 14.47
N GLY A 122 -8.35 -10.83 14.73
CA GLY A 122 -7.54 -10.38 15.87
C GLY A 122 -6.03 -10.47 15.71
N LYS A 123 -5.38 -9.30 15.79
CA LYS A 123 -3.92 -9.03 15.68
C LYS A 123 -3.36 -9.16 14.26
N GLY A 124 -3.63 -8.12 13.49
CA GLY A 124 -2.83 -7.82 12.30
C GLY A 124 -1.50 -7.18 12.69
N PRO A 125 -0.51 -7.15 11.78
CA PRO A 125 0.74 -6.46 12.02
C PRO A 125 0.45 -4.98 12.30
N THR A 126 0.88 -4.52 13.47
CA THR A 126 0.69 -3.12 13.89
C THR A 126 1.69 -2.19 13.22
N LYS A 127 2.76 -2.74 12.62
CA LYS A 127 3.83 -1.94 11.99
C LYS A 127 4.38 -2.57 10.70
N LEU A 128 4.64 -1.72 9.71
CA LEU A 128 5.28 -2.09 8.45
C LEU A 128 6.66 -1.41 8.41
N HIS A 129 7.74 -2.20 8.44
CA HIS A 129 9.11 -1.68 8.44
C HIS A 129 9.70 -1.75 7.04
N PHE A 130 10.21 -0.63 6.54
CA PHE A 130 10.75 -0.53 5.18
C PHE A 130 12.22 -0.06 5.17
N PRO A 131 13.17 -0.79 5.77
CA PRO A 131 14.55 -0.30 5.98
C PRO A 131 15.30 0.11 4.70
N ALA A 132 14.94 -0.43 3.54
CA ALA A 132 15.57 -0.14 2.25
C ALA A 132 14.73 0.77 1.33
N LEU A 133 13.66 1.40 1.84
CA LEU A 133 12.75 2.19 1.02
C LEU A 133 13.43 3.44 0.46
N GLU A 134 13.30 3.63 -0.85
CA GLU A 134 13.79 4.80 -1.57
C GLU A 134 12.62 5.67 -2.05
N HIS A 135 11.51 5.06 -2.48
CA HIS A 135 10.39 5.79 -3.04
C HIS A 135 9.04 5.30 -2.52
N LEU A 136 8.24 6.24 -2.01
CA LEU A 136 6.89 6.03 -1.52
C LEU A 136 5.90 6.90 -2.29
N TYR A 137 4.93 6.27 -2.96
CA TYR A 137 3.84 6.93 -3.65
C TYR A 137 2.52 6.38 -3.14
N VAL A 138 1.66 7.24 -2.60
CA VAL A 138 0.35 6.84 -2.10
C VAL A 138 -0.70 7.80 -2.63
N SER A 139 -1.74 7.28 -3.29
CA SER A 139 -2.73 8.10 -3.99
C SER A 139 -4.16 7.59 -3.87
N SER A 140 -5.12 8.44 -4.24
CA SER A 140 -6.56 8.13 -4.32
C SER A 140 -7.19 7.72 -2.98
N MET A 141 -6.64 8.23 -1.88
CA MET A 141 -7.18 8.06 -0.53
C MET A 141 -8.23 9.12 -0.22
N THR A 142 -9.25 8.76 0.56
CA THR A 142 -10.40 9.64 0.82
C THR A 142 -10.70 9.94 2.28
N GLN A 143 -10.31 9.08 3.23
CA GLN A 143 -10.60 9.25 4.66
C GLN A 143 -9.34 9.19 5.52
N ASN A 144 -8.51 8.15 5.33
CA ASN A 144 -7.30 7.91 6.10
C ASN A 144 -6.17 7.40 5.17
N CYS A 145 -4.96 7.26 5.72
CA CYS A 145 -3.86 6.57 5.06
C CYS A 145 -3.27 5.46 5.96
N PRO A 146 -3.83 4.25 5.91
CA PRO A 146 -3.43 3.15 6.77
C PRO A 146 -1.97 2.73 6.57
N LEU A 147 -1.47 2.82 5.32
CA LEU A 147 -0.06 2.57 5.04
C LEU A 147 0.83 3.53 5.82
N LEU A 148 0.57 4.85 5.76
CA LEU A 148 1.40 5.83 6.47
C LEU A 148 1.25 5.73 7.99
N GLU A 149 0.07 5.41 8.50
CA GLU A 149 -0.17 5.25 9.95
C GLU A 149 0.58 4.04 10.53
N SER A 150 0.77 2.97 9.76
CA SER A 150 1.51 1.78 10.18
C SER A 150 2.98 1.76 9.75
N ALA A 151 3.40 2.65 8.85
CA ALA A 151 4.75 2.61 8.26
C ALA A 151 5.83 3.16 9.21
N VAL A 152 6.93 2.42 9.30
CA VAL A 152 8.21 2.89 9.83
C VAL A 152 9.12 3.14 8.62
N LEU A 153 9.20 4.41 8.23
CA LEU A 153 10.00 4.87 7.08
C LEU A 153 11.46 5.11 7.48
N PRO A 154 12.44 4.71 6.65
CA PRO A 154 13.85 4.93 6.94
C PRO A 154 14.24 6.39 6.66
N PRO A 155 15.32 6.89 7.27
CA PRO A 155 15.85 8.23 6.95
C PRO A 155 16.42 8.33 5.52
N SER A 156 16.64 7.20 4.86
CA SER A 156 17.18 7.14 3.49
C SER A 156 16.14 7.35 2.39
N VAL A 157 14.85 7.56 2.72
CA VAL A 157 13.81 7.75 1.70
C VAL A 157 14.15 8.95 0.82
N ASN A 158 14.19 8.73 -0.48
CA ASN A 158 14.51 9.75 -1.47
C ASN A 158 13.27 10.55 -1.88
N SER A 159 12.12 9.87 -2.04
CA SER A 159 10.89 10.52 -2.52
C SER A 159 9.65 10.04 -1.77
N ILE A 160 8.82 10.98 -1.35
CA ILE A 160 7.50 10.74 -0.77
C ILE A 160 6.48 11.55 -1.57
N SER A 161 5.45 10.89 -2.08
CA SER A 161 4.32 11.53 -2.76
C SER A 161 3.01 11.05 -2.17
N ILE A 162 2.21 12.01 -1.70
CA ILE A 162 0.94 11.77 -1.02
C ILE A 162 -0.14 12.54 -1.78
N TYR A 163 -1.11 11.81 -2.32
CA TYR A 163 -2.27 12.39 -3.01
C TYR A 163 -3.57 11.90 -2.36
N GLY A 164 -4.29 12.80 -1.70
CA GLY A 164 -5.48 12.44 -0.94
C GLY A 164 -6.41 13.62 -0.69
N THR A 165 -7.58 13.35 -0.12
CA THR A 165 -8.53 14.39 0.29
C THR A 165 -8.05 15.15 1.54
N ALA A 166 -8.77 16.22 1.91
CA ALA A 166 -8.48 16.97 3.12
C ALA A 166 -8.54 16.11 4.40
N ALA A 167 -9.45 15.12 4.44
CA ALA A 167 -9.58 14.19 5.56
C ALA A 167 -8.31 13.34 5.75
N VAL A 168 -7.72 12.85 4.65
CA VAL A 168 -6.48 12.07 4.68
C VAL A 168 -5.33 12.89 5.23
N LEU A 169 -5.15 14.13 4.73
CA LEU A 169 -4.06 14.98 5.20
C LEU A 169 -4.17 15.30 6.69
N ARG A 170 -5.39 15.54 7.19
CA ARG A 170 -5.66 15.68 8.64
C ARG A 170 -5.33 14.40 9.40
N SER A 171 -5.67 13.21 8.86
CA SER A 171 -5.38 11.94 9.52
C SER A 171 -3.89 11.72 9.72
N ILE A 172 -3.05 12.16 8.78
CA ILE A 172 -1.59 11.98 8.82
C ILE A 172 -0.83 13.16 9.42
N GLU A 173 -1.49 14.26 9.78
CA GLU A 173 -0.86 15.50 10.27
C GLU A 173 0.08 15.26 11.47
N HIS A 174 -0.27 14.29 12.31
CA HIS A 174 0.49 13.95 13.51
C HIS A 174 1.77 13.17 13.22
N LEU A 175 1.93 12.62 12.01
CA LEU A 175 3.09 11.80 11.64
C LEU A 175 4.36 12.64 11.45
N LYS A 176 5.50 12.04 11.75
CA LYS A 176 6.82 12.60 11.45
C LYS A 176 7.37 11.92 10.20
N LEU A 177 7.28 12.60 9.06
CA LEU A 177 7.86 12.11 7.81
C LEU A 177 9.39 12.33 7.81
N PRO A 178 10.18 11.40 7.26
CA PRO A 178 11.62 11.61 7.14
C PRO A 178 11.95 12.71 6.13
N VAL A 179 13.15 13.31 6.26
CA VAL A 179 13.67 14.31 5.32
C VAL A 179 13.92 13.63 3.96
N ALA A 180 12.96 13.71 3.04
CA ALA A 180 13.11 13.23 1.67
C ALA A 180 13.65 14.32 0.75
N LYS A 181 14.41 13.96 -0.28
CA LYS A 181 14.85 14.94 -1.31
C LYS A 181 13.67 15.52 -2.08
N HIS A 182 12.62 14.72 -2.26
CA HIS A 182 11.40 15.10 -2.93
C HIS A 182 10.20 14.75 -2.07
N LEU A 183 9.54 15.76 -1.51
CA LEU A 183 8.27 15.62 -0.82
C LEU A 183 7.19 16.33 -1.63
N LEU A 184 6.19 15.59 -2.06
CA LEU A 184 5.00 16.11 -2.74
C LEU A 184 3.76 15.74 -1.93
N VAL A 185 3.04 16.74 -1.48
CA VAL A 185 1.72 16.58 -0.86
C VAL A 185 0.72 17.31 -1.73
N SER A 186 -0.28 16.59 -2.22
CA SER A 186 -1.27 17.14 -3.14
C SER A 186 -2.67 16.79 -2.70
N LEU A 187 -3.55 17.80 -2.76
CA LEU A 187 -4.95 17.66 -2.46
C LEU A 187 -5.70 17.11 -3.68
N GLY A 188 -6.45 16.04 -3.46
CA GLY A 188 -7.28 15.39 -4.47
C GLY A 188 -8.70 15.98 -4.57
N PHE A 189 -9.51 15.39 -5.44
CA PHE A 189 -10.89 15.81 -5.68
C PHE A 189 -11.74 15.83 -4.39
N GLY A 190 -12.62 16.83 -4.26
CA GLY A 190 -13.58 16.95 -3.15
C GLY A 190 -13.28 18.06 -2.14
N SER A 191 -12.20 18.83 -2.30
CA SER A 191 -11.86 19.97 -1.43
C SER A 191 -12.50 21.27 -1.91
N ASN A 192 -13.81 21.40 -1.75
CA ASN A 192 -14.46 22.67 -2.03
C ASN A 192 -14.55 23.45 -0.71
N SER A 193 -13.67 24.44 -0.55
CA SER A 193 -13.67 25.56 0.42
C SER A 193 -13.00 25.44 1.79
N ASP A 194 -12.28 24.37 2.14
CA ASP A 194 -11.57 24.29 3.43
C ASP A 194 -10.14 24.85 3.34
N THR A 195 -9.95 26.11 3.74
CA THR A 195 -8.62 26.76 3.78
C THR A 195 -7.76 26.33 4.95
N SER A 196 -8.31 25.69 5.99
CA SER A 196 -7.51 25.19 7.11
C SER A 196 -6.58 24.04 6.71
N ILE A 197 -6.78 23.47 5.52
CA ILE A 197 -5.92 22.43 4.97
C ILE A 197 -4.50 22.91 4.70
N TYR A 198 -4.30 24.20 4.42
CA TYR A 198 -2.96 24.75 4.23
C TYR A 198 -2.12 24.66 5.50
N THR A 199 -2.73 24.92 6.67
CA THR A 199 -2.07 24.76 7.98
C THR A 199 -1.65 23.31 8.24
N VAL A 200 -2.48 22.34 7.85
CA VAL A 200 -2.15 20.92 7.96
C VAL A 200 -0.94 20.57 7.09
N ILE A 201 -0.92 21.09 5.86
CA ILE A 201 0.20 20.90 4.92
C ILE A 201 1.47 21.54 5.50
N ASP A 202 1.40 22.77 6.00
CA ASP A 202 2.51 23.47 6.63
C ASP A 202 3.05 22.71 7.85
N ASN A 203 2.16 22.15 8.67
CA ASN A 203 2.55 21.32 9.82
C ASN A 203 3.26 20.02 9.39
N LEU A 204 2.83 19.38 8.30
CA LEU A 204 3.51 18.21 7.74
C LEU A 204 4.92 18.58 7.27
N PHE A 205 5.09 19.72 6.60
CA PHE A 205 6.41 20.20 6.18
C PHE A 205 7.29 20.60 7.39
N ALA A 206 6.76 21.35 8.36
CA ALA A 206 7.50 21.78 9.54
C ALA A 206 8.05 20.60 10.36
N LYS A 207 7.33 19.47 10.39
CA LYS A 207 7.75 18.25 11.09
C LYS A 207 8.83 17.44 10.37
N THR A 208 9.17 17.80 9.13
CA THR A 208 10.16 17.04 8.36
C THR A 208 11.61 17.34 8.74
N ASP A 209 11.91 18.14 9.79
CA ASP A 209 13.27 18.61 10.13
C ASP A 209 14.03 19.22 8.92
N ALA A 210 13.31 19.60 7.86
CA ALA A 210 13.86 20.31 6.72
C ALA A 210 14.09 21.76 7.14
N CYS A 211 15.24 22.03 7.77
CA CYS A 211 15.72 23.40 7.92
C CYS A 211 15.78 24.05 6.54
N GLU A 212 15.10 25.19 6.43
CA GLU A 212 15.26 26.17 5.35
C GLU A 212 16.74 26.28 4.95
N LYS A 213 17.02 26.08 3.66
CA LYS A 213 18.24 26.53 3.01
C LYS A 213 17.88 27.46 1.87
#